data_AF-A0A7S4UIS9-F1
#
_entry.id   AF-A0A7S4UIS9-F1
#
_cell.length_a   1.000
_cell.length_b   1.000
_cell.length_c   1.000
_cell.angle_alpha   90.00
_cell.angle_beta   90.00
_cell.angle_gamma   90.00
#
_symmetry.space_group_name_H-M   'P 1'
#
loop_
_entity.id
_entity.type
_entity.pdbx_description
1 polymer ?
#
loop_
_entity_poly.entity_id
_entity_poly.type
_entity_poly.pdbx_seq_one_letter_code
_entity_poly.pdbx_strand_id
1 'polypeptide(L)'
;WQPPSLPQGHHAPCNRPPQMWVRWLPRAVRRALPPAGAASASSGCTAQFRLSCPCREGLRRAGGLGGDFRRSAGTQAVACSGSESSDFLRDEIARFAPMKPHRCSLQEVLNMREPWQAAKFIHNEVPVRYAERIRSIESIPGWERSPDLVDVHSRHVTTFESIRLVKTRTKRSTFSVPELVDSFTEVVESAVGLLQDMVPRLARAAHTLHGERGDEFDSEFVDRWLDDFLLN
;
A
#
# COMPACT_ATOMS: atom_id res chain seq x y z
N TRP A 1 -43.43 -54.10 -21.44
CA TRP A 1 -43.10 -52.68 -21.48
C TRP A 1 -42.26 -52.35 -20.26
N GLN A 2 -40.95 -52.23 -20.44
CA GLN A 2 -39.99 -51.81 -19.42
C GLN A 2 -39.51 -50.38 -19.78
N PRO A 3 -39.28 -49.50 -18.79
CA PRO A 3 -38.72 -48.17 -19.06
C PRO A 3 -37.19 -48.26 -19.24
N PRO A 4 -36.58 -47.37 -20.06
CA PRO A 4 -35.14 -47.33 -20.21
C PRO A 4 -34.48 -46.63 -19.01
N SER A 5 -33.39 -47.21 -18.55
CA SER A 5 -32.49 -46.70 -17.51
C SER A 5 -31.70 -45.48 -18.00
N LEU A 6 -31.68 -44.42 -17.19
CA LEU A 6 -30.82 -43.23 -17.37
C LEU A 6 -29.36 -43.54 -16.93
N PRO A 7 -28.34 -43.02 -17.64
CA PRO A 7 -26.96 -43.14 -17.19
C PRO A 7 -26.63 -42.09 -16.12
N GLN A 8 -26.13 -42.55 -14.97
CA GLN A 8 -25.47 -41.72 -13.98
C GLN A 8 -24.02 -41.48 -14.42
N GLY A 9 -23.62 -40.22 -14.56
CA GLY A 9 -22.26 -39.86 -14.92
C GLY A 9 -21.99 -38.37 -14.79
N HIS A 10 -22.01 -37.85 -13.56
CA HIS A 10 -21.48 -36.51 -13.27
C HIS A 10 -20.18 -36.63 -12.47
N HIS A 11 -19.06 -36.49 -13.17
CA HIS A 11 -17.78 -36.16 -12.56
C HIS A 11 -17.83 -34.70 -12.11
N ALA A 12 -17.62 -34.46 -10.82
CA ALA A 12 -17.39 -33.12 -10.29
C ALA A 12 -16.07 -32.55 -10.85
N PRO A 13 -16.05 -31.31 -11.37
CA PRO A 13 -14.80 -30.67 -11.75
C PRO A 13 -14.01 -30.30 -10.49
N CYS A 14 -12.78 -30.81 -10.40
CA CYS A 14 -11.78 -30.34 -9.43
C CYS A 14 -11.54 -28.85 -9.65
N ASN A 15 -12.06 -28.02 -8.74
CA ASN A 15 -11.75 -26.60 -8.63
C ASN A 15 -10.27 -26.44 -8.23
N ARG A 16 -9.38 -26.35 -9.22
CA ARG A 16 -8.04 -25.82 -9.00
C ARG A 16 -8.10 -24.30 -9.14
N PRO A 17 -7.65 -23.52 -8.14
CA PRO A 17 -7.64 -22.07 -8.25
C PRO A 17 -6.68 -21.63 -9.38
N PRO A 18 -7.03 -20.60 -10.17
CA PRO A 18 -6.19 -20.11 -11.25
C PRO A 18 -4.90 -19.50 -10.70
N GLN A 19 -3.76 -20.06 -11.12
CA GLN A 19 -2.39 -19.65 -10.76
C GLN A 19 -1.96 -18.28 -11.37
N MET A 20 -2.89 -17.43 -11.80
CA MET A 20 -2.57 -16.22 -12.59
C MET A 20 -2.06 -15.03 -11.74
N TRP A 21 -2.28 -15.03 -10.43
CA TRP A 21 -1.94 -13.90 -9.56
C TRP A 21 -0.44 -13.75 -9.24
N VAL A 22 0.37 -14.80 -9.43
CA VAL A 22 1.82 -14.75 -9.12
C VAL A 22 2.61 -13.92 -10.14
N ARG A 23 2.03 -13.63 -11.31
CA ARG A 23 2.76 -12.98 -12.42
C ARG A 23 2.94 -11.46 -12.25
N TRP A 24 2.16 -10.82 -11.38
CA TRP A 24 2.13 -9.35 -11.23
C TRP A 24 2.80 -8.81 -9.96
N LEU A 25 3.34 -9.68 -9.11
CA LEU A 25 4.12 -9.24 -7.95
C LEU A 25 5.44 -8.58 -8.37
N PRO A 26 5.80 -7.40 -7.80
CA PRO A 26 7.13 -6.82 -7.91
C PRO A 26 8.20 -7.86 -7.58
N ARG A 27 9.34 -7.84 -8.29
CA ARG A 27 10.44 -8.83 -8.14
C ARG A 27 10.89 -9.03 -6.68
N ALA A 28 10.75 -8.02 -5.82
CA ALA A 28 11.08 -8.08 -4.40
C ALA A 28 10.20 -9.04 -3.59
N VAL A 29 8.91 -9.21 -3.94
CA VAL A 29 7.97 -10.05 -3.18
C VAL A 29 8.11 -11.54 -3.55
N ARG A 30 8.58 -11.86 -4.77
CA ARG A 30 8.80 -13.26 -5.19
C ARG A 30 9.91 -13.98 -4.42
N ARG A 31 10.80 -13.26 -3.72
CA ARG A 31 11.87 -13.85 -2.92
C ARG A 31 11.45 -14.26 -1.50
N ALA A 32 10.25 -13.88 -1.05
CA ALA A 32 9.80 -14.11 0.32
C ALA A 32 8.82 -15.30 0.48
N LEU A 33 8.40 -15.94 -0.61
CA LEU A 33 7.51 -17.10 -0.54
C LEU A 33 8.30 -18.40 -0.57
N PRO A 34 8.14 -19.30 0.43
CA PRO A 34 8.70 -20.64 0.35
C PRO A 34 8.07 -21.40 -0.82
N PRO A 35 8.82 -22.26 -1.52
CA PRO A 35 8.27 -23.06 -2.61
C PRO A 35 7.15 -23.96 -2.08
N ALA A 36 5.96 -23.82 -2.65
CA ALA A 36 4.84 -24.72 -2.41
C ALA A 36 5.14 -26.07 -3.08
N GLY A 37 5.70 -27.01 -2.32
CA GLY A 37 5.96 -28.36 -2.79
C GLY A 37 7.12 -29.06 -2.11
N ALA A 38 7.02 -29.30 -0.80
CA ALA A 38 7.83 -30.31 -0.13
C ALA A 38 6.90 -31.16 0.72
N ALA A 39 6.35 -32.21 0.11
CA ALA A 39 5.65 -33.26 0.82
C ALA A 39 6.63 -33.96 1.77
N SER A 40 6.18 -34.09 3.01
CA SER A 40 6.81 -34.81 4.11
C SER A 40 7.08 -36.27 3.72
N ALA A 41 8.36 -36.67 3.73
CA ALA A 41 8.77 -38.06 3.91
C ALA A 41 9.73 -38.13 5.08
N SER A 42 9.26 -38.76 6.16
CA SER A 42 10.04 -39.22 7.30
C SER A 42 11.11 -40.21 6.85
N SER A 43 12.38 -39.94 7.18
CA SER A 43 13.35 -41.00 7.49
C SER A 43 14.57 -40.38 8.13
N GLY A 44 14.95 -40.89 9.30
CA GLY A 44 16.15 -40.46 10.00
C GLY A 44 17.41 -40.84 9.22
N CYS A 45 18.40 -39.95 9.23
CA CYS A 45 19.77 -40.30 8.96
C CYS A 45 20.69 -39.26 9.62
N THR A 46 21.38 -39.72 10.65
CA THR A 46 22.51 -39.04 11.28
C THR A 46 23.67 -39.00 10.29
N ALA A 47 24.02 -37.82 9.76
CA ALA A 47 25.24 -37.66 8.99
C ALA A 47 25.88 -36.31 9.33
N GLN A 48 26.97 -36.40 10.09
CA GLN A 48 27.95 -35.32 10.24
C GLN A 48 28.56 -35.02 8.88
N PHE A 49 28.31 -33.84 8.34
CA PHE A 49 29.14 -33.27 7.29
C PHE A 49 29.69 -31.93 7.75
N ARG A 50 30.99 -31.96 8.09
CA ARG A 50 31.85 -30.78 8.15
C ARG A 50 32.06 -30.31 6.71
N LEU A 51 31.59 -29.12 6.38
CA LEU A 51 32.09 -28.38 5.23
C LEU A 51 32.70 -27.08 5.72
N SER A 52 34.03 -27.07 5.68
CA SER A 52 34.90 -25.92 5.80
C SER A 52 34.60 -24.93 4.67
N CYS A 53 34.24 -23.70 5.00
CA CYS A 53 34.33 -22.58 4.06
C CYS A 53 35.69 -21.88 4.27
N PRO A 54 36.61 -21.90 3.30
CA PRO A 54 37.65 -20.90 3.20
C PRO A 54 37.12 -19.67 2.44
N CYS A 55 37.73 -18.51 2.69
CA CYS A 55 37.46 -17.18 2.10
C CYS A 55 36.43 -16.32 2.87
N ARG A 56 36.92 -15.49 3.80
CA ARG A 56 37.05 -14.03 3.59
C ARG A 56 37.79 -13.37 4.76
N GLU A 57 39.11 -13.53 4.75
CA GLU A 57 40.01 -12.75 5.60
C GLU A 57 40.34 -11.44 4.87
N GLY A 58 40.19 -10.30 5.54
CA GLY A 58 40.75 -9.02 5.07
C GLY A 58 39.71 -7.93 4.79
N LEU A 59 39.32 -7.19 5.85
CA LEU A 59 39.59 -5.75 5.93
C LEU A 59 39.32 -5.27 7.35
N ARG A 60 40.39 -5.06 8.13
CA ARG A 60 40.36 -4.31 9.38
C ARG A 60 40.69 -2.84 9.07
N ARG A 61 39.84 -1.96 9.62
CA ARG A 61 40.11 -0.66 10.25
C ARG A 61 40.92 0.41 9.48
N ALA A 62 40.20 1.47 9.12
CA ALA A 62 40.46 2.84 9.58
C ALA A 62 39.06 3.43 9.91
N GLY A 63 38.76 4.12 11.01
CA GLY A 63 39.59 5.04 11.78
C GLY A 63 39.18 6.48 11.40
N GLY A 64 38.09 6.98 11.97
CA GLY A 64 37.60 8.36 11.81
C GLY A 64 36.28 8.51 12.58
N LEU A 65 36.32 8.80 13.87
CA LEU A 65 36.28 10.16 14.45
C LEU A 65 35.06 10.97 13.97
N GLY A 66 34.11 11.12 14.88
CA GLY A 66 33.46 12.40 15.14
C GLY A 66 32.31 12.77 14.20
N GLY A 67 31.10 12.40 14.62
CA GLY A 67 29.89 12.92 14.00
C GLY A 67 28.66 12.32 14.64
N ASP A 68 28.47 12.57 15.94
CA ASP A 68 27.16 12.44 16.59
C ASP A 68 26.20 13.41 15.90
N PHE A 69 25.63 13.00 14.77
CA PHE A 69 24.55 13.71 14.11
C PHE A 69 23.26 13.42 14.88
N ARG A 70 23.23 13.86 16.13
CA ARG A 70 22.04 13.97 16.95
C ARG A 70 21.25 15.16 16.42
N ARG A 71 20.63 14.98 15.25
CA ARG A 71 19.65 15.93 14.71
C ARG A 71 18.38 15.80 15.55
N SER A 72 18.43 16.34 16.76
CA SER A 72 17.24 16.72 17.52
C SER A 72 16.62 17.90 16.81
N ALA A 73 16.01 17.65 15.66
CA ALA A 73 14.95 18.50 15.16
C ALA A 73 13.81 18.32 16.16
N GLY A 74 13.78 19.20 17.16
CA GLY A 74 12.61 19.41 17.99
C GLY A 74 11.52 19.97 17.09
N THR A 75 10.84 19.08 16.37
CA THR A 75 9.55 19.34 15.77
C THR A 75 8.62 19.66 16.94
N GLN A 76 8.50 20.95 17.27
CA GLN A 76 7.38 21.43 18.09
C GLN A 76 6.13 21.13 17.27
N ALA A 77 5.57 19.94 17.52
CA ALA A 77 4.21 19.63 17.15
C ALA A 77 3.34 20.64 17.90
N VAL A 78 2.92 21.70 17.20
CA VAL A 78 1.82 22.54 17.64
C VAL A 78 0.66 21.58 17.85
N ALA A 79 0.34 21.31 19.11
CA ALA A 79 -0.79 20.49 19.50
C ALA A 79 -2.06 21.28 19.16
N CYS A 80 -2.49 21.22 17.91
CA CYS A 80 -3.85 21.59 17.52
C CYS A 80 -4.79 20.69 18.32
N SER A 81 -5.79 21.29 18.96
CA SER A 81 -6.88 20.60 19.67
C SER A 81 -7.45 19.48 18.79
N GLY A 82 -7.18 18.22 19.17
CA GLY A 82 -7.34 17.06 18.29
C GLY A 82 -8.77 16.76 17.81
N SER A 83 -9.80 17.33 18.44
CA SER A 83 -11.21 17.10 18.06
C SER A 83 -11.67 17.95 16.88
N GLU A 84 -11.17 19.17 16.71
CA GLU A 84 -11.54 20.01 15.55
C GLU A 84 -10.87 19.51 14.25
N SER A 85 -9.77 18.79 14.39
CA SER A 85 -9.01 18.25 13.25
C SER A 85 -9.79 17.15 12.50
N SER A 86 -10.53 16.28 13.22
CA SER A 86 -11.20 15.15 12.59
C SER A 86 -12.40 15.56 11.73
N ASP A 87 -13.18 16.54 12.20
CA ASP A 87 -14.35 17.02 11.45
C ASP A 87 -13.91 17.81 10.21
N PHE A 88 -12.88 18.65 10.35
CA PHE A 88 -12.25 19.32 9.22
C PHE A 88 -11.75 18.35 8.15
N LEU A 89 -11.08 17.26 8.55
CA LEU A 89 -10.57 16.26 7.61
C LEU A 89 -11.71 15.52 6.90
N ARG A 90 -12.79 15.19 7.62
CA ARG A 90 -13.97 14.55 7.03
C ARG A 90 -14.63 15.44 5.99
N ASP A 91 -14.78 16.73 6.29
CA ASP A 91 -15.33 17.71 5.36
C ASP A 91 -14.42 17.89 4.12
N GLU A 92 -13.11 17.93 4.33
CA GLU A 92 -12.14 17.98 3.22
C GLU A 92 -12.23 16.74 2.33
N ILE A 93 -12.25 15.53 2.91
CA ILE A 93 -12.41 14.29 2.15
C ILE A 93 -13.73 14.30 1.37
N ALA A 94 -14.84 14.72 2.00
CA ALA A 94 -16.13 14.86 1.33
C ALA A 94 -16.10 15.87 0.18
N ARG A 95 -15.32 16.95 0.31
CA ARG A 95 -15.13 17.97 -0.74
C ARG A 95 -14.30 17.46 -1.91
N PHE A 96 -13.27 16.65 -1.66
CA PHE A 96 -12.37 16.13 -2.70
C PHE A 96 -12.90 14.88 -3.40
N ALA A 97 -13.65 14.02 -2.70
CA ALA A 97 -14.18 12.77 -3.25
C ALA A 97 -14.98 12.89 -4.57
N PRO A 98 -15.82 13.92 -4.82
CA PRO A 98 -16.53 14.05 -6.10
C PRO A 98 -15.67 14.64 -7.22
N MET A 99 -14.44 15.09 -6.93
CA MET A 99 -13.53 15.62 -7.95
C MET A 99 -12.96 14.48 -8.78
N LYS A 100 -12.78 14.72 -10.08
CA LYS A 100 -12.18 13.73 -10.98
C LYS A 100 -10.65 13.88 -11.01
N PRO A 101 -9.88 12.80 -10.79
CA PRO A 101 -8.43 12.83 -10.96
C PRO A 101 -8.05 13.33 -12.36
N HIS A 102 -7.05 14.22 -12.42
CA HIS A 102 -6.49 14.68 -13.67
C HIS A 102 -5.60 13.61 -14.29
N ARG A 103 -5.86 13.27 -15.56
CA ARG A 103 -5.02 12.35 -16.32
C ARG A 103 -3.77 13.08 -16.77
N CYS A 104 -2.62 12.72 -16.22
CA CYS A 104 -1.33 13.30 -16.59
C CYS A 104 -0.63 12.44 -17.65
N SER A 105 -0.26 13.06 -18.77
CA SER A 105 0.55 12.45 -19.82
C SER A 105 2.03 12.41 -19.42
N LEU A 106 2.78 11.46 -19.99
CA LEU A 106 4.23 11.39 -19.77
C LEU A 106 4.95 12.70 -20.17
N GLN A 107 4.47 13.37 -21.22
CA GLN A 107 5.04 14.63 -21.68
C GLN A 107 4.88 15.75 -20.64
N GLU A 108 3.72 15.84 -19.98
CA GLU A 108 3.49 16.81 -18.90
C GLU A 108 4.43 16.55 -17.72
N VAL A 109 4.65 15.28 -17.36
CA VAL A 109 5.62 14.90 -16.32
C VAL A 109 7.03 15.37 -16.68
N LEU A 110 7.47 15.11 -17.91
CA LEU A 110 8.80 15.53 -18.38
C LEU A 110 8.95 17.06 -18.50
N ASN A 111 7.84 17.78 -18.64
CA ASN A 111 7.83 19.24 -18.69
C ASN A 111 7.93 19.89 -17.29
N MET A 112 7.65 19.15 -16.21
CA MET A 112 7.83 19.60 -14.82
C MET A 112 9.30 19.52 -14.40
N ARG A 113 10.14 20.39 -14.97
CA ARG A 113 11.59 20.41 -14.72
C ARG A 113 11.93 20.95 -13.34
N GLU A 114 11.12 21.84 -12.82
CA GLU A 114 11.36 22.49 -11.53
C GLU A 114 10.61 21.74 -10.40
N PRO A 115 11.27 21.40 -9.28
CA PRO A 115 10.66 20.64 -8.18
C PRO A 115 9.37 21.25 -7.62
N TRP A 116 9.27 22.58 -7.58
CA TRP A 116 8.07 23.27 -7.10
C TRP A 116 6.85 23.06 -8.02
N GLN A 117 7.06 22.81 -9.32
CA GLN A 117 5.98 22.47 -10.25
C GLN A 117 5.39 21.10 -9.93
N ALA A 118 6.26 20.11 -9.71
CA ALA A 118 5.85 18.78 -9.29
C ALA A 118 5.17 18.81 -7.93
N ALA A 119 5.72 19.54 -6.95
CA ALA A 119 5.10 19.69 -5.64
C ALA A 119 3.71 20.32 -5.72
N LYS A 120 3.53 21.37 -6.54
CA LYS A 120 2.23 22.00 -6.79
C LYS A 120 1.24 21.02 -7.44
N PHE A 121 1.70 20.25 -8.42
CA PHE A 121 0.89 19.23 -9.08
C PHE A 121 0.42 18.16 -8.08
N ILE A 122 1.36 17.53 -7.36
CA ILE A 122 1.10 16.48 -6.38
C ILE A 122 0.15 17.01 -5.29
N HIS A 123 0.39 18.20 -4.76
CA HIS A 123 -0.45 18.77 -3.70
C HIS A 123 -1.92 18.99 -4.13
N ASN A 124 -2.17 19.21 -5.42
CA ASN A 124 -3.54 19.39 -5.92
C ASN A 124 -4.18 18.06 -6.32
N GLU A 125 -3.42 17.19 -6.98
CA GLU A 125 -3.93 15.96 -7.60
C GLU A 125 -4.02 14.79 -6.61
N VAL A 126 -2.99 14.61 -5.78
CA VAL A 126 -2.91 13.44 -4.89
C VAL A 126 -4.04 13.40 -3.85
N PRO A 127 -4.43 14.51 -3.20
CA PRO A 127 -5.57 14.49 -2.28
C PRO A 127 -6.89 14.04 -2.92
N VAL A 128 -7.13 14.37 -4.20
CA VAL A 128 -8.31 13.88 -4.94
C VAL A 128 -8.34 12.35 -4.96
N ARG A 129 -7.22 11.74 -5.35
CA ARG A 129 -7.09 10.28 -5.44
C ARG A 129 -7.21 9.60 -4.08
N TYR A 130 -6.60 10.16 -3.03
CA TYR A 130 -6.76 9.61 -1.68
C TYR A 130 -8.20 9.71 -1.18
N ALA A 131 -8.89 10.84 -1.41
CA ALA A 131 -10.28 10.98 -1.02
C ALA A 131 -11.18 9.96 -1.73
N GLU A 132 -10.97 9.74 -3.03
CA GLU A 132 -11.67 8.70 -3.80
C GLU A 132 -11.39 7.29 -3.25
N ARG A 133 -10.12 6.95 -3.00
CA ARG A 133 -9.74 5.64 -2.41
C ARG A 133 -10.33 5.43 -1.02
N ILE A 134 -10.34 6.46 -0.17
CA ILE A 134 -10.98 6.40 1.16
C ILE A 134 -12.47 6.07 1.01
N ARG A 135 -13.17 6.76 0.11
CA ARG A 135 -14.60 6.47 -0.17
C ARG A 135 -14.82 5.11 -0.80
N SER A 136 -13.91 4.64 -1.63
CA SER A 136 -13.96 3.30 -2.22
C SER A 136 -13.89 2.21 -1.13
N ILE A 137 -13.04 2.37 -0.10
CA ILE A 137 -13.02 1.45 1.05
C ILE A 137 -14.32 1.55 1.85
N GLU A 138 -14.78 2.77 2.15
CA GLU A 138 -16.02 3.00 2.91
C GLU A 138 -17.28 2.50 2.20
N SER A 139 -17.20 2.31 0.87
CA SER A 139 -18.29 1.75 0.08
C SER A 139 -18.49 0.24 0.28
N ILE A 140 -17.47 -0.47 0.81
CA ILE A 140 -17.55 -1.90 1.12
C ILE A 140 -18.39 -2.11 2.38
N PRO A 141 -19.53 -2.82 2.32
CA PRO A 141 -20.34 -3.09 3.50
C PRO A 141 -19.55 -3.79 4.61
N GLY A 142 -19.43 -3.16 5.78
CA GLY A 142 -18.77 -3.75 6.96
C GLY A 142 -17.25 -3.81 6.87
N TRP A 143 -16.62 -2.94 6.07
CA TRP A 143 -15.17 -2.79 5.99
C TRP A 143 -14.52 -2.59 7.37
N GLU A 144 -15.23 -1.99 8.33
CA GLU A 144 -14.77 -1.73 9.70
C GLU A 144 -14.48 -3.02 10.48
N ARG A 145 -15.05 -4.15 10.05
CA ARG A 145 -14.83 -5.46 10.68
C ARG A 145 -13.54 -6.12 10.20
N SER A 146 -13.02 -5.72 9.03
CA SER A 146 -11.78 -6.25 8.48
C SER A 146 -10.59 -5.42 9.00
N PRO A 147 -9.72 -5.97 9.86
CA PRO A 147 -8.60 -5.23 10.42
C PRO A 147 -7.61 -4.76 9.34
N ASP A 148 -7.47 -5.52 8.25
CA ASP A 148 -6.64 -5.14 7.12
C ASP A 148 -7.23 -3.92 6.37
N LEU A 149 -8.56 -3.84 6.16
CA LEU A 149 -9.18 -2.66 5.53
C LEU A 149 -9.14 -1.44 6.44
N VAL A 150 -9.34 -1.61 7.75
CA VAL A 150 -9.24 -0.51 8.72
C VAL A 150 -7.84 0.09 8.73
N ASP A 151 -6.80 -0.75 8.71
CA ASP A 151 -5.42 -0.28 8.62
C ASP A 151 -5.16 0.45 7.30
N VAL A 152 -5.61 -0.10 6.17
CA VAL A 152 -5.46 0.56 4.86
C VAL A 152 -6.19 1.91 4.83
N HIS A 153 -7.42 1.98 5.35
CA HIS A 153 -8.19 3.23 5.46
C HIS A 153 -7.44 4.27 6.30
N SER A 154 -7.00 3.89 7.50
CA SER A 154 -6.26 4.77 8.41
C SER A 154 -4.99 5.34 7.77
N ARG A 155 -4.23 4.53 7.03
CA ARG A 155 -3.03 4.97 6.29
C ARG A 155 -3.36 5.97 5.19
N HIS A 156 -4.46 5.77 4.46
CA HIS A 156 -4.90 6.73 3.44
C HIS A 156 -5.33 8.05 4.07
N VAL A 157 -6.10 8.02 5.17
CA VAL A 157 -6.50 9.23 5.90
C VAL A 157 -5.29 9.99 6.42
N THR A 158 -4.35 9.29 7.06
CA THR A 158 -3.09 9.87 7.58
C THR A 158 -2.26 10.51 6.46
N THR A 159 -2.19 9.85 5.31
CA THR A 159 -1.44 10.36 4.15
C THR A 159 -2.13 11.59 3.53
N PHE A 160 -3.46 11.54 3.38
CA PHE A 160 -4.27 12.66 2.91
C PHE A 160 -4.07 13.89 3.81
N GLU A 161 -4.19 13.71 5.12
CA GLU A 161 -3.95 14.75 6.12
C GLU A 161 -2.54 15.33 5.98
N SER A 162 -1.52 14.46 5.96
CA SER A 162 -0.12 14.88 5.89
C SER A 162 0.15 15.76 4.67
N ILE A 163 -0.33 15.37 3.49
CA ILE A 163 -0.15 16.12 2.24
C ILE A 163 -0.94 17.45 2.26
N ARG A 164 -2.16 17.45 2.78
CA ARG A 164 -3.00 18.66 2.85
C ARG A 164 -2.43 19.69 3.82
N LEU A 165 -1.91 19.24 4.96
CA LEU A 165 -1.47 20.11 6.04
C LEU A 165 -0.05 20.66 5.87
N VAL A 166 0.70 20.27 4.83
CA VAL A 166 2.03 20.86 4.51
C VAL A 166 1.95 22.38 4.38
N LYS A 167 0.82 22.93 3.89
CA LYS A 167 0.63 24.38 3.70
C LYS A 167 0.38 25.18 4.99
N THR A 168 -0.09 24.52 6.05
CA THR A 168 -0.67 25.21 7.22
C THR A 168 0.31 25.46 8.36
N ARG A 169 1.53 24.90 8.29
CA ARG A 169 2.50 25.04 9.39
C ARG A 169 3.22 26.39 9.43
N THR A 170 3.11 27.21 8.39
CA THR A 170 3.97 28.40 8.22
C THR A 170 3.15 29.68 8.00
N LYS A 171 2.61 30.23 9.10
CA LYS A 171 2.02 31.59 9.13
C LYS A 171 3.05 32.74 9.05
N ARG A 172 4.35 32.46 8.82
CA ARG A 172 5.40 33.50 8.68
C ARG A 172 5.91 33.56 7.24
N SER A 173 5.69 34.70 6.60
CA SER A 173 5.75 34.95 5.15
C SER A 173 7.16 35.04 4.53
N THR A 174 8.15 34.30 5.02
CA THR A 174 9.55 34.44 4.57
C THR A 174 10.22 33.11 4.25
N PHE A 175 9.47 32.13 3.77
CA PHE A 175 10.07 30.85 3.39
C PHE A 175 10.64 30.90 1.99
N SER A 176 11.84 30.36 1.86
CA SER A 176 12.47 30.17 0.55
C SER A 176 11.82 28.97 -0.14
N VAL A 177 11.68 29.03 -1.47
CA VAL A 177 11.14 27.91 -2.27
C VAL A 177 11.82 26.56 -1.96
N PRO A 178 13.16 26.49 -1.75
CA PRO A 178 13.83 25.24 -1.41
C PRO A 178 13.28 24.55 -0.17
N GLU A 179 13.09 25.29 0.92
CA GLU A 179 12.68 24.67 2.18
C GLU A 179 11.24 24.10 2.08
N LEU A 180 10.36 24.72 1.28
CA LEU A 180 9.02 24.18 1.02
C LEU A 180 9.12 22.84 0.28
N VAL A 181 10.00 22.76 -0.72
CA VAL A 181 10.24 21.52 -1.48
C VAL A 181 10.78 20.43 -0.57
N ASP A 182 11.71 20.74 0.32
CA ASP A 182 12.28 19.77 1.26
C ASP A 182 11.20 19.22 2.20
N SER A 183 10.41 20.11 2.83
CA SER A 183 9.33 19.69 3.73
C SER A 183 8.26 18.84 3.01
N PHE A 184 7.97 19.16 1.74
CA PHE A 184 7.02 18.40 0.94
C PHE A 184 7.61 17.03 0.54
N THR A 185 8.91 16.99 0.23
CA THR A 185 9.62 15.74 -0.09
C THR A 185 9.56 14.77 1.09
N GLU A 186 9.83 15.23 2.31
CA GLU A 186 9.74 14.40 3.52
C GLU A 186 8.33 13.80 3.70
N VAL A 187 7.28 14.59 3.45
CA VAL A 187 5.89 14.09 3.53
C VAL A 187 5.61 13.03 2.46
N VAL A 188 6.09 13.22 1.23
CA VAL A 188 5.91 12.25 0.15
C VAL A 188 6.68 10.96 0.41
N GLU A 189 7.91 11.04 0.91
CA GLU A 189 8.70 9.86 1.28
C GLU A 189 8.04 9.07 2.41
N SER A 190 7.53 9.77 3.44
CA SER A 190 6.76 9.16 4.52
C SER A 190 5.50 8.46 4.00
N ALA A 191 4.75 9.13 3.12
CA ALA A 191 3.57 8.57 2.46
C ALA A 191 3.89 7.29 1.67
N VAL A 192 4.96 7.29 0.87
CA VAL A 192 5.39 6.10 0.12
C VAL A 192 5.77 4.96 1.05
N GLY A 193 6.47 5.27 2.15
CA GLY A 193 6.82 4.30 3.19
C GLY A 193 5.60 3.63 3.82
N LEU A 194 4.56 4.42 4.14
CA LEU A 194 3.31 3.93 4.71
C LEU A 194 2.53 2.98 3.79
N LEU A 195 2.78 2.99 2.47
CA LEU A 195 2.02 2.21 1.49
C LEU A 195 2.75 0.96 0.97
N GLN A 196 3.99 0.68 1.39
CA GLN A 196 4.81 -0.39 0.80
C GLN A 196 4.18 -1.80 0.90
N ASP A 197 3.38 -2.07 1.93
CA ASP A 197 2.72 -3.35 2.18
C ASP A 197 1.19 -3.30 1.98
N MET A 198 0.69 -2.30 1.26
CA MET A 198 -0.76 -2.10 1.06
C MET A 198 -1.39 -3.19 0.19
N VAL A 199 -0.77 -3.55 -0.94
CA VAL A 199 -1.31 -4.57 -1.86
C VAL A 199 -1.54 -5.93 -1.18
N PRO A 200 -0.57 -6.52 -0.43
CA PRO A 200 -0.84 -7.78 0.27
C PRO A 200 -1.89 -7.65 1.39
N ARG A 201 -2.08 -6.46 2.00
CA ARG A 201 -3.18 -6.22 2.97
C ARG A 201 -4.54 -6.26 2.28
N LEU A 202 -4.67 -5.56 1.15
CA LEU A 202 -5.89 -5.56 0.34
C LEU A 202 -6.26 -6.97 -0.13
N ALA A 203 -5.28 -7.75 -0.58
CA ALA A 203 -5.51 -9.13 -1.00
C ALA A 203 -6.01 -10.02 0.15
N ARG A 204 -5.45 -9.87 1.36
CA ARG A 204 -5.95 -10.59 2.55
C ARG A 204 -7.35 -10.16 2.94
N ALA A 205 -7.61 -8.85 2.96
CA ALA A 205 -8.92 -8.31 3.24
C ALA A 205 -9.99 -8.85 2.27
N ALA A 206 -9.70 -8.83 0.97
CA ALA A 206 -10.59 -9.35 -0.06
C ALA A 206 -10.84 -10.85 0.11
N HIS A 207 -9.81 -11.62 0.43
CA HIS A 207 -9.95 -13.05 0.72
C HIS A 207 -10.83 -13.32 1.95
N THR A 208 -10.65 -12.55 3.03
CA THR A 208 -11.47 -12.65 4.23
C THR A 208 -12.93 -12.29 3.95
N LEU A 209 -13.19 -11.19 3.24
CA LEU A 209 -14.56 -10.79 2.88
C LEU A 209 -15.27 -11.84 2.03
N HIS A 210 -14.58 -12.40 1.03
CA HIS A 210 -15.10 -13.48 0.21
C HIS A 210 -15.44 -14.72 1.05
N GLY A 211 -14.57 -15.08 2.00
CA GLY A 211 -14.81 -16.22 2.90
C GLY A 211 -16.00 -16.03 3.85
N GLU A 212 -16.23 -14.82 4.33
CA GLU A 212 -17.32 -14.51 5.28
C GLU A 212 -18.69 -14.36 4.62
N ARG A 213 -18.73 -13.87 3.37
CA ARG A 213 -19.98 -13.42 2.74
C ARG A 213 -20.27 -14.08 1.39
N GLY A 214 -19.38 -14.95 0.91
CA GLY A 214 -19.59 -15.79 -0.27
C GLY A 214 -20.00 -14.97 -1.49
N ASP A 215 -21.19 -15.25 -2.01
CA ASP A 215 -21.72 -14.71 -3.27
C ASP A 215 -21.91 -13.17 -3.28
N GLU A 216 -22.00 -12.52 -2.11
CA GLU A 216 -22.08 -11.04 -2.05
C GLU A 216 -20.78 -10.38 -2.55
N PHE A 217 -19.64 -11.05 -2.33
CA PHE A 217 -18.30 -10.59 -2.71
C PHE A 217 -17.64 -11.61 -3.63
N ASP A 218 -18.26 -11.86 -4.78
CA ASP A 218 -17.71 -12.75 -5.77
C ASP A 218 -16.36 -12.27 -6.33
N SER A 219 -15.69 -13.13 -7.09
CA SER A 219 -14.40 -12.79 -7.70
C SER A 219 -14.50 -11.61 -8.66
N GLU A 220 -15.63 -11.45 -9.36
CA GLU A 220 -15.81 -10.37 -10.32
C GLU A 220 -15.89 -9.00 -9.64
N PHE A 221 -16.61 -8.91 -8.51
CA PHE A 221 -16.66 -7.73 -7.67
C PHE A 221 -15.27 -7.37 -7.16
N VAL A 222 -14.56 -8.34 -6.57
CA VAL A 222 -13.23 -8.11 -5.98
C VAL A 222 -12.23 -7.64 -7.04
N ASP A 223 -12.21 -8.27 -8.21
CA ASP A 223 -11.31 -7.93 -9.30
C ASP A 223 -11.58 -6.51 -9.80
N ARG A 224 -12.85 -6.18 -10.08
CA ARG A 224 -13.25 -4.82 -10.50
C ARG A 224 -12.89 -3.77 -9.46
N TRP A 225 -13.19 -4.04 -8.18
CA TRP A 225 -12.91 -3.11 -7.10
C TRP A 225 -11.40 -2.89 -6.93
N LEU A 226 -10.59 -3.94 -7.00
CA LEU A 226 -9.13 -3.84 -6.91
C LEU A 226 -8.53 -3.09 -8.11
N ASP A 227 -9.06 -3.32 -9.32
CA ASP A 227 -8.63 -2.59 -10.52
C ASP A 227 -8.92 -1.10 -10.37
N ASP A 228 -10.14 -0.73 -9.99
CA ASP A 228 -10.52 0.67 -9.75
C ASP A 228 -9.69 1.28 -8.60
N PHE A 229 -9.48 0.54 -7.51
CA PHE A 229 -8.75 1.03 -6.34
C PHE A 229 -7.25 1.24 -6.59
N LEU A 230 -6.60 0.33 -7.33
CA LEU A 230 -5.16 0.35 -7.56
C LEU A 230 -4.74 1.19 -8.77
N LEU A 231 -5.65 1.42 -9.74
CA LEU A 231 -5.35 2.12 -10.98
C LEU A 231 -5.83 3.58 -11.01
N ASN A 232 -6.72 3.98 -10.09
CA ASN A 232 -7.01 5.40 -9.80
C ASN A 232 -5.93 6.02 -8.93
#